data_AF-A0A8S2WBA3-F1
#
_entry.id   AF-A0A8S2WBA3-F1
#
_cell.length_a   1.000
_cell.length_b   1.000
_cell.length_c   1.000
_cell.angle_alpha   90.00
_cell.angle_beta   90.00
_cell.angle_gamma   90.00
#
_symmetry.space_group_name_H-M   'P 1'
#
loop_
_entity.id
_entity.type
_entity.pdbx_description
1 polymer ?
#
loop_
_entity_poly.entity_id
_entity_poly.type
_entity_poly.pdbx_seq_one_letter_code
_entity_poly.pdbx_strand_id
1 'polypeptide(L)' 'MTAINLSLVSLPIELVYRILDNLDDLTILMSLRNVCSRLNLIIDTYHRYQ' A
#
# COMPACT_ATOMS: atom_id res chain seq x y z
N MET A 1 17.65 -22.02 -3.25
CA MET A 1 17.19 -20.73 -2.68
C MET A 1 16.06 -20.23 -3.56
N THR A 2 14.81 -20.38 -3.14
CA THR A 2 13.67 -19.78 -3.83
C THR A 2 13.73 -18.27 -3.67
N ALA A 3 13.86 -17.54 -4.78
CA ALA A 3 13.75 -16.09 -4.75
C ALA A 3 12.36 -15.73 -4.19
N ILE A 4 12.33 -15.07 -3.04
CA ILE A 4 11.10 -14.49 -2.51
C ILE A 4 10.69 -13.42 -3.51
N ASN A 5 9.65 -13.67 -4.29
CA ASN A 5 9.06 -12.66 -5.15
C ASN A 5 8.35 -11.65 -4.24
N LEU A 6 9.10 -10.63 -3.82
CA LEU A 6 8.63 -9.47 -3.06
C LEU A 6 7.88 -8.53 -4.01
N SER A 7 6.73 -8.99 -4.49
CA SER A 7 5.79 -8.12 -5.18
C SER A 7 4.93 -7.42 -4.15
N LEU A 8 4.70 -6.12 -4.37
CA LEU A 8 3.76 -5.37 -3.55
C LEU A 8 2.39 -6.03 -3.52
N VAL A 9 2.02 -6.74 -4.61
CA VAL A 9 0.76 -7.48 -4.78
C VAL A 9 0.62 -8.68 -3.86
N SER A 10 1.72 -9.34 -3.50
CA SER A 10 1.72 -10.55 -2.66
C SER A 10 1.91 -10.27 -1.17
N LEU A 11 2.16 -9.01 -0.78
CA LEU A 11 2.31 -8.62 0.63
C LEU A 11 0.98 -8.75 1.38
N PRO A 12 0.97 -9.31 2.60
CA PRO A 12 -0.15 -9.18 3.53
C PRO A 12 -0.57 -7.72 3.71
N ILE A 13 -1.87 -7.49 3.87
CA ILE A 13 -2.45 -6.14 3.94
C ILE A 13 -1.87 -5.32 5.09
N GLU A 14 -1.56 -5.98 6.21
CA GLU A 14 -0.97 -5.38 7.40
C GLU A 14 0.43 -4.81 7.13
N LEU A 15 1.21 -5.47 6.25
CA LEU A 15 2.51 -4.95 5.84
C LEU A 15 2.36 -3.77 4.89
N VAL A 16 1.34 -3.78 4.02
CA VAL A 16 1.04 -2.63 3.16
C VAL A 16 0.64 -1.43 4.01
N TYR A 17 -0.23 -1.58 5.02
CA TYR A 17 -0.59 -0.51 5.93
C TYR A 17 0.62 0.07 6.68
N ARG A 18 1.54 -0.78 7.17
CA ARG A 18 2.79 -0.29 7.77
C ARG A 18 3.66 0.50 6.80
N ILE A 19 3.70 0.13 5.52
CA ILE A 19 4.39 0.93 4.50
C ILE A 19 3.68 2.28 4.36
N LEU A 20 2.35 2.27 4.24
CA LEU A 20 1.57 3.49 4.13
C LEU A 20 1.84 4.40 5.33
N ASP A 21 1.84 3.90 6.58
CA ASP A 21 2.09 4.66 7.82
C ASP A 21 3.39 5.49 7.81
N ASN A 22 4.38 5.11 6.98
CA ASN A 22 5.65 5.82 6.83
C ASN A 22 5.65 6.89 5.72
N LEU A 23 4.51 7.10 5.04
CA LEU A 23 4.34 8.06 3.95
C LEU A 23 3.39 9.19 4.36
N ASP A 24 3.59 10.39 3.84
CA ASP A 24 2.64 11.48 4.03
C ASP A 24 1.36 11.30 3.19
N ASP A 25 0.27 11.93 3.63
CA ASP A 25 -1.05 11.78 3.00
C ASP A 25 -1.05 12.24 1.53
N LEU A 26 -0.26 13.25 1.18
CA LEU A 26 -0.17 13.75 -0.19
C LEU A 26 0.49 12.70 -1.09
N THR A 27 1.58 12.07 -0.65
CA THR A 27 2.23 10.97 -1.36
C THR A 27 1.26 9.79 -1.56
N ILE A 28 0.49 9.42 -0.55
CA ILE A 28 -0.50 8.34 -0.67
C ILE A 28 -1.56 8.67 -1.71
N LEU A 29 -2.13 9.88 -1.65
CA LEU A 29 -3.25 10.27 -2.52
C LEU A 29 -2.83 10.62 -3.96
N MET A 30 -1.64 11.20 -4.14
CA MET A 30 -1.18 11.71 -5.44
C MET A 30 -0.25 10.75 -6.18
N SER A 31 0.52 9.93 -5.47
CA SER A 31 1.53 9.05 -6.09
C SER A 31 1.16 7.59 -6.08
N LEU A 32 0.47 7.09 -5.04
CA LEU A 32 0.08 5.67 -4.97
C LEU A 32 -1.29 5.40 -5.60
N ARG A 33 -2.16 6.41 -5.63
CA ARG A 33 -3.43 6.35 -6.36
C ARG A 33 -3.16 6.25 -7.86
N ASN A 34 -3.85 5.34 -8.53
CA ASN A 34 -3.73 4.99 -9.95
C ASN A 34 -2.47 4.20 -10.35
N VAL A 35 -1.65 3.74 -9.39
CA VAL A 35 -0.53 2.82 -9.71
C VAL A 35 -1.05 1.45 -10.10
N CYS A 36 -1.95 0.87 -9.30
CA CYS A 36 -2.62 -0.38 -9.63
C CYS A 36 -3.97 -0.49 -8.90
N SER A 37 -4.85 -1.34 -9.43
CA SER A 37 -6.20 -1.55 -8.87
C SER A 37 -6.17 -1.97 -7.39
N ARG A 38 -5.20 -2.83 -7.01
CA ARG A 38 -5.05 -3.27 -5.63
C ARG A 38 -4.69 -2.12 -4.69
N LEU A 39 -3.74 -1.25 -5.05
CA LEU A 39 -3.39 -0.10 -4.22
C LEU A 39 -4.55 0.88 -4.11
N ASN A 40 -5.32 1.10 -5.17
CA ASN A 40 -6.52 1.93 -5.11
C ASN A 40 -7.51 1.42 -4.06
N LEU A 41 -7.83 0.12 -4.06
CA LEU A 41 -8.73 -0.49 -3.09
C LEU A 41 -8.22 -0.38 -1.65
N ILE A 42 -6.90 -0.55 -1.47
CA ILE A 42 -6.26 -0.44 -0.16
C ILE A 42 -6.35 1.01 0.34
N ILE A 43 -6.03 1.99 -0.50
CA ILE A 43 -6.07 3.42 -0.15
C ILE A 43 -7.50 3.85 0.18
N ASP A 44 -8.50 3.37 -0.57
CA ASP A 44 -9.92 3.69 -0.33
C ASP A 44 -10.43 3.18 1.02
N THR A 45 -9.76 2.19 1.63
CA THR A 45 -10.11 1.60 2.94
C THR A 45 -9.09 1.88 4.03
N TYR A 46 -8.01 2.61 3.72
CA TYR A 46 -6.93 2.92 4.64
C TYR A 46 -7.32 4.12 5.52
N HIS A 47 -7.65 3.82 6.78
CA HIS A 47 -8.03 4.82 7.78
C HIS A 47 -6.91 4.99 8.81
N ARG A 48 -5.94 5.86 8.51
CA ARG A 48 -4.79 6.13 9.39
C ARG A 48 -5.17 6.68 10.78
N TYR A 49 -6.26 7.42 10.87
CA TYR A 49 -6.62 8.23 12.05
C TYR A 49 -7.86 7.74 12.80
N GLN A 50 -8.30 6.49 12.54
CA GLN A 50 -9.36 5.82 13.32
C GLN A 50 -8.74 4.85 14.31
#